data_AF-A0A3D3B1X3-F1
#
_entry.id   AF-A0A3D3B1X3-F1
#
_cell.length_a   1.000
_cell.length_b   1.000
_cell.length_c   1.000
_cell.angle_alpha   90.00
_cell.angle_beta   90.00
_cell.angle_gamma   90.00
#
_symmetry.space_group_name_H-M   'P 1'
#
loop_
_entity.id
_entity.type
_entity.pdbx_description
1 polymer ?
#
loop_
_entity_poly.entity_id
_entity_poly.type
_entity_poly.pdbx_seq_one_letter_code
_entity_poly.pdbx_strand_id
1 'polypeptide(L)'
;DMIVQNVSDDGRHTDLTFTVQSADLDRALEVLRKAKDSIGYLDLRGSTDIAKVSAIGVGMRSHAGVAAQMFSALAEKGINIEAISTSEIKISVLIDAAYAELAVRTLHSLFGLDSR
;
A
#
# COMPACT_ATOMS: atom_id res chain seq x y z
N ASP A 1 -1.28 -3.48 -9.66
CA ASP A 1 -2.18 -2.75 -8.74
C ASP A 1 -2.27 -3.38 -7.36
N MET A 2 -3.04 -2.78 -6.47
CA MET A 2 -3.45 -3.30 -5.15
C MET A 2 -4.97 -3.12 -5.01
N ILE A 3 -5.62 -4.08 -4.35
CA ILE A 3 -7.00 -3.97 -3.86
C ILE A 3 -6.94 -4.42 -2.40
N VAL A 4 -7.38 -3.55 -1.49
CA VAL A 4 -7.37 -3.77 -0.04
C VAL A 4 -8.76 -3.44 0.48
N GLN A 5 -9.36 -4.39 1.18
CA GLN A 5 -10.63 -4.19 1.88
C GLN A 5 -10.39 -4.43 3.37
N ASN A 6 -10.75 -3.46 4.20
CA ASN A 6 -10.65 -3.60 5.65
C ASN A 6 -12.01 -3.85 6.27
N VAL A 7 -12.09 -4.81 7.20
CA VAL A 7 -13.34 -5.12 7.90
C VAL A 7 -13.67 -3.97 8.84
N SER A 8 -14.93 -3.53 8.85
CA SER A 8 -15.40 -2.56 9.84
C SER A 8 -15.91 -3.26 11.10
N ASP A 9 -15.87 -2.56 12.24
CA ASP A 9 -16.41 -3.06 13.49
C ASP A 9 -17.94 -3.25 13.47
N ASP A 10 -18.67 -2.50 12.64
CA ASP A 10 -20.14 -2.60 12.54
C ASP A 10 -20.61 -3.76 11.66
N GLY A 11 -19.72 -4.33 10.83
CA GLY A 11 -20.01 -5.40 9.87
C GLY A 11 -21.01 -5.01 8.77
N ARG A 12 -21.40 -3.74 8.70
CA ARG A 12 -22.40 -3.19 7.76
C ARG A 12 -21.74 -2.39 6.65
N HIS A 13 -20.64 -1.71 6.96
CA HIS A 13 -19.85 -0.96 6.00
C HIS A 13 -18.43 -1.52 5.93
N THR A 14 -17.63 -1.10 4.96
CA THR A 14 -16.24 -1.55 4.81
C THR A 14 -15.54 -0.55 3.93
N ASP A 15 -14.26 -0.32 4.18
CA ASP A 15 -13.45 0.53 3.32
C ASP A 15 -12.77 -0.34 2.27
N LEU A 16 -12.94 0.03 1.00
CA LEU A 16 -12.27 -0.59 -0.12
C LEU A 16 -11.35 0.45 -0.78
N THR A 17 -10.05 0.15 -0.76
CA THR A 17 -9.01 0.95 -1.39
C THR A 17 -8.42 0.16 -2.55
N PHE A 18 -8.24 0.79 -3.70
CA PHE A 18 -7.55 0.17 -4.82
C PHE A 18 -6.70 1.20 -5.57
N THR A 19 -5.69 0.71 -6.28
CA THR A 19 -4.81 1.56 -7.10
C THR A 19 -5.17 1.47 -8.57
N VAL A 20 -5.01 2.58 -9.27
CA VAL A 20 -5.00 2.69 -10.73
C VAL A 20 -3.74 3.44 -11.16
N GLN A 21 -3.43 3.46 -12.45
CA GLN A 21 -2.42 4.38 -12.96
C GLN A 21 -2.86 5.83 -12.72
N SER A 22 -1.94 6.74 -12.41
CA SER A 22 -2.28 8.13 -12.08
C SER A 22 -3.06 8.83 -13.20
N ALA A 23 -2.76 8.50 -14.47
CA ALA A 23 -3.48 9.02 -15.63
C ALA A 23 -4.95 8.59 -15.70
N ASP A 24 -5.33 7.52 -15.00
CA ASP A 24 -6.69 6.98 -14.98
C ASP A 24 -7.50 7.43 -13.76
N LEU A 25 -6.91 8.18 -12.81
CA LEU A 25 -7.57 8.53 -11.54
C LEU A 25 -8.90 9.27 -11.76
N ASP A 26 -8.90 10.32 -12.58
CA ASP A 26 -10.10 11.13 -12.82
C ASP A 26 -11.23 10.29 -13.44
N ARG A 27 -10.88 9.43 -14.40
CA ARG A 27 -11.82 8.50 -15.03
C ARG A 27 -12.38 7.51 -14.01
N ALA A 28 -11.53 6.95 -13.15
CA ALA A 28 -11.96 6.01 -12.11
C ALA A 28 -12.92 6.68 -11.11
N LEU A 29 -12.60 7.90 -10.66
CA LEU A 29 -13.46 8.68 -9.78
C LEU A 29 -14.80 9.02 -10.45
N GLU A 30 -14.80 9.37 -11.73
CA GLU A 30 -16.04 9.64 -12.47
C GLU A 30 -16.94 8.40 -12.55
N VAL A 31 -16.37 7.23 -12.87
CA VAL A 31 -17.11 5.95 -12.90
C VAL A 31 -17.72 5.64 -11.54
N LEU A 32 -16.95 5.78 -10.45
CA LEU A 32 -17.45 5.55 -9.10
C LEU A 32 -18.51 6.57 -8.67
N ARG A 33 -18.38 7.84 -9.06
CA ARG A 33 -19.42 8.86 -8.82
C ARG A 33 -20.73 8.49 -9.49
N LYS A 34 -20.70 8.04 -10.75
CA LYS A 34 -21.90 7.59 -11.48
C LYS A 34 -22.51 6.34 -10.87
N ALA A 35 -21.71 5.47 -10.25
CA ALA A 35 -22.17 4.25 -9.60
C ALA A 35 -22.63 4.45 -8.14
N LYS A 36 -22.64 5.68 -7.61
CA LYS A 36 -22.93 5.94 -6.18
C LYS A 36 -24.24 5.33 -5.71
N ASP A 37 -25.33 5.49 -6.45
CA ASP A 37 -26.65 4.99 -6.05
C ASP A 37 -26.72 3.45 -6.08
N SER A 38 -25.92 2.81 -6.93
CA SER A 38 -25.85 1.35 -7.02
C SER A 38 -24.93 0.74 -5.96
N ILE A 39 -23.84 1.43 -5.59
CA ILE A 39 -22.84 0.93 -4.64
C ILE A 39 -23.20 1.32 -3.20
N GLY A 40 -23.73 2.53 -3.00
CA GLY A 40 -24.14 3.03 -1.69
C GLY A 40 -23.00 3.49 -0.78
N TYR A 41 -21.84 3.88 -1.32
CA TYR A 41 -20.72 4.34 -0.48
C TYR A 41 -21.00 5.70 0.17
N LEU A 42 -20.42 5.89 1.37
CA LEU A 42 -20.55 7.12 2.16
C LEU A 42 -19.60 8.22 1.69
N ASP A 43 -18.35 7.85 1.41
CA ASP A 43 -17.29 8.76 1.00
C ASP A 43 -16.47 8.16 -0.16
N LEU A 44 -15.90 9.02 -1.00
CA LEU A 44 -15.02 8.64 -2.10
C LEU A 44 -13.81 9.57 -2.13
N ARG A 45 -12.63 8.99 -1.91
CA ARG A 45 -11.35 9.69 -1.92
C ARG A 45 -10.44 9.12 -2.99
N GLY A 46 -9.60 9.97 -3.54
CA GLY A 46 -8.54 9.60 -4.48
C GLY A 46 -7.33 10.50 -4.26
N SER A 47 -6.13 9.97 -4.50
CA SER A 47 -4.88 10.72 -4.39
C SER A 47 -3.90 10.23 -5.46
N THR A 48 -3.15 11.17 -6.04
CA THR A 48 -2.00 10.88 -6.91
C THR A 48 -0.69 10.78 -6.14
N ASP A 49 -0.68 11.24 -4.89
CA ASP A 49 0.55 11.50 -4.13
C ASP A 49 0.96 10.29 -3.29
N ILE A 50 0.81 9.10 -3.87
CA ILE A 50 1.13 7.83 -3.23
C ILE A 50 2.16 7.05 -4.04
N ALA A 51 3.05 6.35 -3.34
CA ALA A 51 3.97 5.39 -3.92
C ALA A 51 3.72 3.99 -3.35
N LYS A 52 3.80 2.98 -4.22
CA LYS A 52 3.82 1.59 -3.81
C LYS A 52 5.25 1.09 -3.76
N VAL A 53 5.71 0.73 -2.57
CA VAL A 53 7.02 0.08 -2.38
C VAL A 53 6.79 -1.38 -2.05
N SER A 54 7.58 -2.27 -2.64
CA SER A 54 7.46 -3.71 -2.39
C SER A 54 8.81 -4.33 -2.07
N ALA A 55 8.86 -5.07 -0.97
CA ALA A 55 9.90 -6.07 -0.75
C ALA A 55 9.43 -7.39 -1.39
N ILE A 56 10.30 -8.09 -2.11
CA ILE A 56 10.00 -9.39 -2.74
C ILE A 56 11.13 -10.37 -2.44
N GLY A 57 10.80 -11.57 -1.98
CA GLY A 57 11.79 -12.63 -1.77
C GLY A 57 11.20 -13.95 -1.30
N VAL A 58 11.69 -15.07 -1.84
CA VAL A 58 11.28 -16.43 -1.45
C VAL A 58 11.57 -16.73 0.03
N GLY A 59 12.55 -16.04 0.61
CA GLY A 59 12.90 -16.16 2.02
C GLY A 59 11.80 -15.70 2.98
N MET A 60 10.82 -14.89 2.53
CA MET A 60 9.73 -14.39 3.39
C MET A 60 8.85 -15.51 3.96
N ARG A 61 8.63 -16.58 3.19
CA ARG A 61 7.84 -17.73 3.64
C ARG A 61 8.51 -18.48 4.78
N SER A 62 9.83 -18.51 4.80
CA SER A 62 10.63 -19.35 5.69
C SER A 62 11.25 -18.58 6.86
N HIS A 63 11.21 -17.25 6.84
CA HIS A 63 11.82 -16.40 7.88
C HIS A 63 10.76 -15.50 8.49
N ALA A 64 10.36 -15.83 9.72
CA ALA A 64 9.50 -14.97 10.51
C ALA A 64 10.18 -13.62 10.80
N GLY A 65 9.40 -12.55 10.93
CA GLY A 65 9.90 -11.24 11.33
C GLY A 65 10.30 -10.30 10.20
N VAL A 66 10.32 -10.73 8.93
CA VAL A 66 10.66 -9.86 7.79
C VAL A 66 9.72 -8.64 7.70
N ALA A 67 8.41 -8.84 7.89
CA ALA A 67 7.44 -7.74 7.91
C ALA A 67 7.70 -6.77 9.07
N ALA A 68 7.99 -7.28 10.27
CA ALA A 68 8.28 -6.46 11.44
C ALA A 68 9.55 -5.62 11.22
N GLN A 69 10.62 -6.20 10.66
CA GLN A 69 11.84 -5.48 10.30
C GLN A 69 11.57 -4.37 9.29
N MET A 70 10.80 -4.67 8.23
CA MET A 70 10.41 -3.69 7.22
C MET A 70 9.65 -2.51 7.84
N PHE A 71 8.64 -2.78 8.66
CA PHE A 71 7.81 -1.74 9.25
C PHE A 71 8.59 -0.89 10.27
N SER A 72 9.43 -1.51 11.09
CA SER A 72 10.30 -0.78 12.02
C SER A 72 11.27 0.15 11.28
N ALA A 73 11.91 -0.33 10.20
CA ALA A 73 12.85 0.49 9.44
C ALA A 73 12.19 1.70 8.76
N LEU A 74 10.95 1.54 8.26
CA LEU A 74 10.18 2.66 7.71
C LEU A 74 9.76 3.64 8.81
N ALA A 75 9.33 3.14 9.96
CA ALA A 75 8.94 3.96 11.11
C ALA A 75 10.12 4.78 11.68
N GLU A 76 11.34 4.22 11.72
CA GLU A 76 12.56 4.94 12.12
C GLU A 76 12.90 6.13 11.20
N LYS A 77 12.39 6.12 9.97
CA LYS A 77 12.51 7.24 9.02
C LYS A 77 11.31 8.19 9.05
N GLY A 78 10.34 7.96 9.92
CA GLY A 78 9.11 8.76 10.00
C GLY A 78 8.17 8.53 8.82
N ILE A 79 8.28 7.40 8.12
CA ILE A 79 7.45 7.10 6.94
C ILE A 79 6.16 6.43 7.42
N ASN A 80 5.03 7.11 7.24
CA ASN A 80 3.72 6.55 7.51
C ASN A 80 3.32 5.51 6.45
N ILE A 81 2.68 4.41 6.89
CA ILE A 81 2.16 3.36 6.00
C ILE A 81 0.64 3.52 5.92
N GLU A 82 0.14 3.79 4.72
CA GLU A 82 -1.29 4.01 4.46
C GLU A 82 -2.06 2.71 4.24
N ALA A 83 -1.43 1.73 3.60
CA ALA A 83 -2.02 0.42 3.36
C ALA A 83 -0.94 -0.65 3.21
N ILE A 84 -1.29 -1.89 3.59
CA ILE A 84 -0.42 -3.06 3.47
C ILE A 84 -1.14 -4.12 2.64
N SER A 85 -0.42 -4.74 1.70
CA SER A 85 -0.87 -5.95 1.00
C SER A 85 0.26 -6.96 0.96
N THR A 86 -0.05 -8.22 1.25
CA THR A 86 0.96 -9.29 1.38
C THR A 86 0.60 -10.50 0.52
N SER A 87 1.63 -11.25 0.15
CA SER A 87 1.55 -12.63 -0.37
C SER A 87 2.65 -13.46 0.30
N GLU A 88 2.77 -14.74 -0.05
CA GLU A 88 3.82 -15.63 0.53
C GLU A 88 5.25 -15.10 0.36
N ILE A 89 5.52 -14.32 -0.69
CA ILE A 89 6.87 -13.87 -1.07
C ILE A 89 6.98 -12.36 -1.26
N LYS A 90 5.96 -11.59 -0.88
CA LYS A 90 5.91 -10.15 -1.15
C LYS A 90 5.16 -9.40 -0.06
N ILE A 91 5.73 -8.27 0.36
CA ILE A 91 5.06 -7.27 1.18
C ILE A 91 5.06 -5.98 0.37
N SER A 92 3.88 -5.42 0.15
CA SER A 92 3.68 -4.13 -0.51
C SER A 92 3.08 -3.15 0.48
N VAL A 93 3.63 -1.94 0.51
CA VAL A 93 3.12 -0.82 1.30
C VAL A 93 2.77 0.34 0.39
N LEU A 94 1.68 1.04 0.71
CA LEU A 94 1.41 2.37 0.18
C LEU A 94 1.94 3.41 1.18
N ILE A 95 2.69 4.38 0.68
CA ILE A 95 3.27 5.49 1.44
C ILE A 95 3.10 6.78 0.64
N ASP A 96 3.30 7.93 1.28
CA ASP A 96 3.39 9.21 0.56
C ASP A 96 4.55 9.17 -0.46
N ALA A 97 4.25 9.61 -1.69
CA ALA A 97 5.19 9.56 -2.82
C ALA A 97 6.51 10.30 -2.55
N ALA A 98 6.49 11.35 -1.71
CA ALA A 98 7.70 12.10 -1.33
C ALA A 98 8.75 11.23 -0.62
N TYR A 99 8.34 10.13 0.04
CA TYR A 99 9.23 9.22 0.73
C TYR A 99 9.67 8.01 -0.11
N ALA A 100 9.26 7.91 -1.38
CA ALA A 100 9.50 6.73 -2.21
C ALA A 100 10.99 6.33 -2.28
N GLU A 101 11.87 7.28 -2.59
CA GLU A 101 13.30 7.01 -2.69
C GLU A 101 13.92 6.65 -1.32
N LEU A 102 13.55 7.38 -0.26
CA LEU A 102 14.02 7.11 1.09
C LEU A 102 13.60 5.71 1.56
N ALA A 103 12.35 5.32 1.30
CA ALA A 103 11.82 4.00 1.61
C ALA A 103 12.59 2.91 0.87
N VAL A 104 12.77 3.05 -0.45
CA VAL A 104 13.52 2.09 -1.26
C VAL A 104 14.94 1.93 -0.73
N ARG A 105 15.68 3.02 -0.51
CA ARG A 105 17.05 2.97 0.01
C ARG A 105 17.12 2.34 1.39
N THR A 106 16.20 2.70 2.29
CA THR A 106 16.15 2.15 3.65
C THR A 106 15.93 0.64 3.63
N LEU A 107 15.00 0.16 2.81
CA LEU A 107 14.73 -1.28 2.68
C LEU A 107 15.86 -2.01 1.97
N HIS A 108 16.52 -1.38 1.00
CA HIS A 108 17.67 -1.95 0.31
C HIS A 108 18.84 -2.21 1.27
N SER A 109 19.16 -1.22 2.12
CA SER A 109 20.17 -1.37 3.18
C SER A 109 19.75 -2.38 4.24
N LEU A 110 18.49 -2.36 4.70
CA LEU A 110 17.95 -3.31 5.69
C LEU A 110 18.16 -4.76 5.25
N PHE A 111 17.95 -5.04 3.96
CA PHE A 111 18.10 -6.38 3.39
C PHE A 111 19.49 -6.66 2.82
N GLY A 112 20.47 -5.78 3.04
CA GLY A 112 21.87 -5.98 2.65
C GLY A 112 22.08 -6.04 1.14
N LEU A 113 21.28 -5.29 0.37
CA LEU A 113 21.31 -5.31 -1.09
C LEU A 113 22.20 -4.23 -1.71
N ASP A 114 22.72 -3.29 -0.91
CA ASP A 114 23.48 -2.10 -1.36
C ASP A 114 24.71 -2.37 -2.24
N SER A 115 25.24 -3.59 -2.21
CA SER A 115 26.45 -3.99 -2.92
C SER A 115 26.19 -4.89 -4.13
N ARG A 116 24.97 -4.91 -4.67
CA ARG A 116 24.60 -5.71 -5.84
C ARG A 116 24.14 -4.84 -7.00
#